data_AF-A0A925B4J2-F1
#
_entry.id   AF-A0A925B4J2-F1
#
_cell.length_a   1.000
_cell.length_b   1.000
_cell.length_c   1.000
_cell.angle_alpha   90.00
_cell.angle_beta   90.00
_cell.angle_gamma   90.00
#
_symmetry.space_group_name_H-M   'P 1'
#
loop_
_entity.id
_entity.type
_entity.pdbx_description
1 polymer ?
#
loop_
_entity_poly.entity_id
_entity_poly.type
_entity_poly.pdbx_seq_one_letter_code
_entity_poly.pdbx_strand_id
1 'polypeptide(L)'
;MKLWEQDSDFFLENEALLPLAVLTKQTPANNLLETVAKRIKKIENVEVRRSLLTQANVFAGLRFDEKIINQLLRENFMKDSVTYQAIVREGLQEGMQQGKEIGVKQGKEIG
;
A
#
# COMPACT_ATOMS: atom_id res chain seq x y z
N MET A 1 -24.07 3.57 19.37
CA MET A 1 -22.81 4.32 19.52
C MET A 1 -22.40 4.86 18.14
N LYS A 2 -21.99 6.13 18.04
CA LYS A 2 -21.58 6.75 16.77
C LYS A 2 -20.06 6.75 16.67
N LEU A 3 -19.49 6.03 15.70
CA LEU A 3 -18.04 5.86 15.58
C LEU A 3 -17.30 7.18 15.35
N TRP A 4 -17.86 8.09 14.55
CA TRP A 4 -17.25 9.40 14.22
C TRP A 4 -17.17 10.38 15.39
N GLU A 5 -17.74 10.04 16.54
CA GLU A 5 -17.63 10.81 17.79
C GLU A 5 -16.63 10.19 18.77
N GLN A 6 -16.16 8.96 18.51
CA GLN A 6 -15.21 8.25 19.37
C GLN A 6 -13.77 8.65 19.06
N ASP A 7 -12.92 8.61 20.08
CA ASP A 7 -11.47 8.78 19.92
C ASP A 7 -10.86 7.61 19.15
N SER A 8 -9.90 7.91 18.27
CA SER A 8 -9.18 6.92 17.49
C SER A 8 -8.23 6.06 18.31
N ASP A 9 -7.71 6.55 19.44
CA ASP A 9 -6.63 5.89 20.18
C ASP A 9 -6.98 4.46 20.60
N PHE A 10 -8.18 4.26 21.16
CA PHE A 10 -8.69 2.94 21.55
C PHE A 10 -8.73 1.94 20.39
N PHE A 11 -9.12 2.40 19.19
CA PHE A 11 -9.22 1.54 18.01
C PHE A 11 -7.86 1.27 17.39
N LEU A 12 -6.92 2.20 17.53
CA LEU A 12 -5.57 2.07 17.00
C LEU A 12 -4.75 1.09 17.83
N GLU A 13 -4.96 1.01 19.14
CA GLU A 13 -4.25 0.10 20.06
C GLU A 13 -4.59 -1.39 19.87
N ASN A 14 -5.71 -1.71 19.23
CA ASN A 14 -6.15 -3.08 19.03
C ASN A 14 -6.16 -3.45 17.54
N GLU A 15 -5.35 -4.44 17.15
CA GLU A 15 -5.24 -4.91 15.76
C GLU A 15 -6.59 -5.26 15.12
N ALA A 16 -7.48 -5.91 15.88
CA ALA A 16 -8.80 -6.31 15.39
C ALA A 16 -9.74 -5.11 15.14
N LEU A 17 -9.43 -3.94 15.71
CA LEU A 17 -10.22 -2.72 15.58
C LEU A 17 -9.65 -1.73 14.57
N LEU A 18 -8.45 -1.97 14.04
CA LEU A 18 -7.81 -1.11 13.04
C LEU A 18 -8.71 -0.78 11.84
N PRO A 19 -9.52 -1.72 11.29
CA PRO A 19 -10.43 -1.40 10.20
C PRO A 19 -11.48 -0.36 10.58
N LEU A 20 -11.99 -0.40 11.82
CA LEU A 20 -13.00 0.54 12.30
C LEU A 20 -12.41 1.90 12.67
N ALA A 21 -11.12 1.94 13.00
CA ALA A 21 -10.42 3.17 13.35
C ALA A 21 -10.56 4.25 12.26
N VAL A 22 -10.66 3.88 10.98
CA VAL A 22 -10.81 4.85 9.85
C VAL A 22 -12.08 5.71 9.96
N LEU A 23 -13.10 5.24 10.69
CA LEU A 23 -14.38 5.93 10.89
C LEU A 23 -14.42 6.82 12.13
N THR A 24 -13.37 6.81 12.97
CA THR A 24 -13.34 7.52 14.26
C THR A 24 -13.02 9.02 14.11
N LYS A 25 -13.27 9.79 15.17
CA LYS A 25 -12.90 11.20 15.22
C LYS A 25 -11.38 11.31 15.19
N GLN A 26 -10.86 12.13 14.27
CA GLN A 26 -9.44 12.30 14.09
C GLN A 26 -8.97 13.63 14.68
N THR A 27 -8.03 13.59 15.61
CA THR A 27 -7.42 14.79 16.22
C THR A 27 -5.91 14.57 16.37
N PRO A 28 -5.01 15.27 15.63
CA PRO A 28 -5.24 16.27 14.58
C PRO A 28 -5.51 15.69 13.18
N ALA A 29 -6.04 16.54 12.29
CA ALA A 29 -6.81 16.19 11.09
C ALA A 29 -6.09 15.47 9.94
N ASN A 30 -4.78 15.21 10.01
CA ASN A 30 -4.06 14.56 8.91
C ASN A 30 -3.41 13.25 9.39
N ASN A 31 -3.58 12.17 8.61
CA ASN A 31 -2.88 10.88 8.71
C ASN A 31 -3.57 9.69 9.43
N LEU A 32 -4.87 9.72 9.76
CA LEU A 32 -5.55 8.54 10.34
C LEU A 32 -5.52 7.31 9.42
N LEU A 33 -5.93 7.47 8.15
CA LEU A 33 -5.92 6.37 7.17
C LEU A 33 -4.49 5.85 6.92
N GLU A 34 -3.50 6.73 6.92
CA GLU A 34 -2.08 6.36 6.80
C GLU A 34 -1.60 5.61 8.05
N THR A 35 -2.02 6.03 9.24
CA THR A 35 -1.68 5.37 10.50
C THR A 35 -2.26 3.97 10.56
N VAL A 36 -3.54 3.82 10.20
CA VAL A 36 -4.21 2.51 10.08
C VAL A 36 -3.47 1.63 9.08
N ALA A 37 -3.19 2.15 7.88
CA ALA A 37 -2.44 1.42 6.86
C ALA A 37 -1.06 0.96 7.36
N LYS A 38 -0.32 1.84 8.06
CA LYS A 38 1.00 1.51 8.64
C LYS A 38 0.90 0.46 9.73
N ARG A 39 -0.10 0.53 10.62
CA ARG A 39 -0.30 -0.47 11.68
C ARG A 39 -0.67 -1.83 11.11
N ILE A 40 -1.63 -1.88 10.17
CA ILE A 40 -1.99 -3.14 9.51
C ILE A 40 -0.80 -3.73 8.75
N LYS A 41 0.01 -2.91 8.06
CA LYS A 41 1.22 -3.37 7.34
C LYS A 41 2.31 -3.96 8.25
N LYS A 42 2.30 -3.67 9.55
CA LYS A 42 3.25 -4.25 10.53
C LYS A 42 2.84 -5.64 11.02
N ILE A 43 1.62 -6.07 10.75
CA ILE A 43 1.13 -7.39 11.15
C ILE A 43 1.89 -8.47 10.36
N GLU A 44 2.54 -9.38 11.08
CA GLU A 44 3.39 -10.43 10.49
C GLU A 44 2.55 -11.48 9.76
N ASN A 45 1.42 -11.87 10.32
CA ASN A 45 0.52 -12.84 9.71
C ASN A 45 -0.13 -12.26 8.44
N VAL A 46 0.28 -12.79 7.29
CA VAL A 46 -0.16 -12.37 5.96
C VAL A 46 -1.67 -12.45 5.77
N GLU A 47 -2.32 -13.50 6.26
CA GLU A 47 -3.77 -13.68 6.10
C GLU A 47 -4.57 -12.71 6.97
N VAL A 48 -4.12 -12.48 8.21
CA VAL A 48 -4.71 -11.48 9.10
C VAL A 48 -4.55 -10.08 8.51
N ARG A 49 -3.35 -9.74 8.05
CA ARG A 49 -3.06 -8.46 7.41
C ARG A 49 -3.94 -8.21 6.18
N ARG A 50 -4.06 -9.19 5.28
CA ARG A 50 -4.93 -9.11 4.09
C ARG A 50 -6.38 -8.86 4.46
N SER A 51 -6.89 -9.62 5.44
CA SER A 51 -8.25 -9.49 5.93
C SER A 51 -8.52 -8.09 6.46
N LEU A 52 -7.63 -7.58 7.33
CA LEU A 52 -7.76 -6.26 7.92
C LEU A 52 -7.63 -5.13 6.89
N LEU A 53 -6.73 -5.23 5.90
CA LEU A 53 -6.66 -4.24 4.81
C LEU A 53 -7.95 -4.22 3.97
N THR A 54 -8.53 -5.39 3.71
CA THR A 54 -9.79 -5.49 2.96
C THR A 54 -10.93 -4.82 3.72
N GLN A 55 -11.07 -5.12 5.01
CA GLN A 55 -12.08 -4.49 5.88
C GLN A 55 -11.86 -2.98 6.00
N ALA A 56 -10.61 -2.53 6.18
CA ALA A 56 -10.27 -1.12 6.25
C ALA A 56 -10.58 -0.39 4.93
N ASN A 57 -10.41 -1.05 3.78
CA ASN A 57 -10.73 -0.48 2.48
C ASN A 57 -12.25 -0.22 2.35
N VAL A 58 -13.07 -1.21 2.71
CA VAL A 58 -14.54 -1.07 2.72
C VAL A 58 -14.99 0.09 3.60
N PHE A 59 -14.47 0.19 4.83
CA PHE A 59 -14.86 1.29 5.72
C PHE A 59 -14.29 2.64 5.29
N ALA A 60 -13.08 2.69 4.74
CA ALA A 60 -12.48 3.93 4.26
C ALA A 60 -13.28 4.52 3.08
N GLY A 61 -13.89 3.68 2.24
CA GLY A 61 -14.76 4.12 1.15
C GLY A 61 -15.97 4.96 1.59
N LEU A 62 -16.33 4.92 2.87
CA LEU A 62 -17.42 5.75 3.42
C LEU A 62 -16.99 7.19 3.72
N ARG A 63 -15.68 7.49 3.75
CA ARG A 63 -15.14 8.77 4.23
C ARG A 63 -14.03 9.37 3.38
N PHE A 64 -13.22 8.55 2.71
CA PHE A 64 -12.00 8.98 2.03
C PHE A 64 -12.11 8.86 0.51
N ASP A 65 -11.31 9.64 -0.20
CA ASP A 65 -11.19 9.58 -1.66
C ASP A 65 -10.54 8.27 -2.12
N GLU A 66 -11.07 7.70 -3.20
CA GLU A 66 -10.61 6.44 -3.78
C GLU A 66 -9.11 6.44 -4.10
N LYS A 67 -8.54 7.56 -4.57
CA LYS A 67 -7.11 7.65 -4.89
C LYS A 67 -6.26 7.47 -3.64
N ILE A 68 -6.68 8.06 -2.53
CA ILE A 68 -5.96 7.97 -1.25
C ILE A 68 -6.08 6.55 -0.68
N ILE A 69 -7.26 5.94 -0.77
CA ILE A 69 -7.49 4.54 -0.37
C ILE A 69 -6.57 3.61 -1.15
N ASN A 70 -6.55 3.74 -2.48
CA ASN A 70 -5.72 2.94 -3.38
C ASN A 70 -4.22 3.18 -3.20
N GLN A 71 -3.81 4.36 -2.73
CA GLN A 71 -2.41 4.62 -2.40
C GLN A 71 -2.00 3.98 -1.08
N LEU A 72 -2.85 4.06 -0.05
CA LEU A 72 -2.47 3.71 1.32
C LEU A 72 -2.78 2.26 1.68
N LEU A 73 -3.95 1.75 1.29
CA LEU A 73 -4.44 0.42 1.66
C LEU A 73 -4.19 -0.65 0.59
N ARG A 74 -3.65 -0.28 -0.58
CA ARG A 74 -3.26 -1.27 -1.58
C ARG A 74 -2.11 -2.11 -1.05
N GLU A 75 -2.35 -3.42 -1.00
CA GLU A 75 -1.34 -4.37 -0.60
C GLU A 75 -0.49 -4.72 -1.83
N ASN A 76 0.75 -4.25 -1.85
CA ASN A 76 1.74 -4.67 -2.84
C ASN A 76 2.29 -6.06 -2.50
N PHE A 77 1.40 -7.05 -2.39
CA PHE A 77 1.77 -8.46 -2.17
C PHE A 77 2.66 -9.03 -3.27
N MET A 78 2.62 -8.40 -4.44
CA MET A 78 3.30 -8.89 -5.62
C MET A 78 4.82 -8.89 -5.42
N LYS A 79 5.40 -8.00 -4.62
CA LYS A 79 6.87 -7.96 -4.43
C LYS A 79 7.44 -9.24 -3.81
N ASP A 80 6.65 -9.95 -3.02
CA ASP A 80 7.06 -11.21 -2.39
C ASP A 80 6.73 -12.44 -3.27
N SER A 81 5.97 -12.25 -4.36
CA SER A 81 5.69 -13.32 -5.30
C SER A 81 6.92 -13.64 -6.13
N VAL A 82 7.35 -14.90 -6.09
CA VAL A 82 8.43 -15.41 -6.94
C VAL A 82 8.16 -15.19 -8.43
N THR A 83 6.89 -15.25 -8.85
CA THR A 83 6.46 -15.01 -10.24
C THR A 83 6.62 -13.55 -10.62
N TYR A 84 6.20 -12.62 -9.76
CA TYR A 84 6.38 -11.19 -10.04
C TYR A 84 7.86 -10.80 -10.02
N GLN A 85 8.66 -11.33 -9.09
CA GLN A 85 10.11 -11.13 -9.08
C GLN A 85 10.79 -11.69 -10.34
N ALA A 86 10.22 -12.73 -10.95
CA ALA A 86 10.69 -13.25 -12.24
C ALA A 86 10.39 -12.25 -13.37
N ILE A 87 9.14 -11.77 -13.47
CA ILE A 87 8.74 -10.76 -14.47
C ILE A 87 9.58 -9.48 -14.35
N VAL A 88 9.84 -9.01 -13.12
CA VAL A 88 10.70 -7.84 -12.88
C VAL A 88 12.14 -8.08 -13.32
N ARG A 89 12.70 -9.27 -13.05
CA ARG A 89 14.06 -9.64 -13.48
C ARG A 89 14.17 -9.70 -15.01
N GLU A 90 13.18 -10.28 -15.68
CA GLU A 90 13.11 -10.36 -17.14
C GLU A 90 13.10 -8.96 -17.77
N GLY A 91 12.20 -8.07 -17.31
CA GLY A 91 12.14 -6.70 -17.81
C GLY A 91 13.43 -5.89 -17.57
N LEU A 92 14.13 -6.11 -16.45
CA LEU A 92 15.43 -5.48 -16.20
C LEU A 92 16.52 -5.99 -17.16
N GLN A 93 16.53 -7.29 -17.48
CA GLN A 93 17.47 -7.85 -18.45
C GLN A 93 17.21 -7.30 -19.86
N GLU A 94 15.96 -7.26 -20.30
CA GLU A 94 15.58 -6.67 -21.59
C GLU A 94 16.00 -5.20 -21.69
N GLY A 95 15.72 -4.41 -20.65
CA GLY A 95 16.09 -3.00 -20.60
C GLY A 95 17.60 -2.76 -20.65
N MET A 96 18.41 -3.59 -19.97
CA MET A 96 19.87 -3.52 -20.05
C MET A 96 20.39 -3.84 -21.46
N GLN A 97 19.80 -4.84 -22.12
CA GLN A 97 20.19 -5.23 -23.47
C GLN A 97 19.89 -4.12 -24.47
N GLN A 98 18.68 -3.56 -24.41
CA GLN A 98 18.28 -2.41 -25.23
C GLN A 98 19.20 -1.21 -25.00
N GLY A 99 19.52 -0.90 -23.74
CA GLY A 99 20.41 0.21 -23.40
C GLY A 99 21.81 0.06 -23.99
N LYS A 100 22.38 -1.15 -23.98
CA LYS A 100 23.69 -1.44 -24.62
C LYS A 100 23.64 -1.22 -26.14
N GLU A 101 22.60 -1.72 -26.80
CA GLU A 101 22.46 -1.59 -28.25
C GLU A 101 22.31 -0.13 -28.68
N ILE A 102 21.52 0.65 -27.94
CA ILE A 102 21.36 2.09 -28.18
C ILE A 102 22.71 2.81 -27.99
N GLY A 103 23.43 2.50 -26.90
CA GLY A 103 24.74 3.10 -26.62
C GLY A 103 25.78 2.80 -27.72
N VAL A 104 25.80 1.56 -28.22
CA VAL A 104 26.69 1.17 -29.34
C VAL A 104 26.32 1.92 -30.63
N LYS A 105 25.03 2.07 -30.94
CA LYS A 105 24.59 2.83 -32.11
C LYS A 105 24.98 4.30 -32.01
N GLN A 106 24.69 4.94 -30.88
CA GLN A 106 25.07 6.34 -30.65
C GLN A 106 26.58 6.55 -30.73
N GLY A 107 27.38 5.64 -30.15
CA GLY A 107 28.84 5.71 -30.25
C GLY A 107 29.38 5.62 -31.68
N LYS A 108 28.69 4.88 -32.56
CA LYS A 108 29.03 4.77 -33.99
C LYS A 108 28.56 5.95 -34.84
N GLU A 109 27.52 6.67 -34.39
CA GLU A 109 27.02 7.86 -35.09
C GLU A 109 27.84 9.12 -34.75
N ILE A 110 28.48 9.16 -33.57
CA ILE A 110 29.23 10.32 -33.08
C ILE A 110 30.74 10.21 -33.38
N GLY A 111 31.26 9.01 -33.65
CA GLY A 111 32.67 8.76 -33.98
C GLY A 111 32.91 8.58 -35.48
#